data_AF-X1UKN0-F1
#
_entry.id   AF-X1UKN0-F1
#
_cell.length_a   1.000
_cell.length_b   1.000
_cell.length_c   1.000
_cell.angle_alpha   90.00
_cell.angle_beta   90.00
_cell.angle_gamma   90.00
#
_symmetry.space_group_name_H-M   'P 1'
#
loop_
_entity.id
_entity.type
_entity.pdbx_description
1 polymer ?
#
loop_
_entity_poly.entity_id
_entity_poly.type
_entity_poly.pdbx_seq_one_letter_code
_entity_poly.pdbx_strand_id
1 'polypeptide(L)'
;HAGEKCYKKYGKWLIEETFKEIQKYGLAIKGPLTTPIGGGFRSLNVTIRQQLGLYACVRPVRHFSGVPAPVKNPEFVDVVIFRENTDDIYLGIEWEAYSKEATKIIGFLSKEFKISINEDSGIGIKPMSEFKSKRLIRKAIKYAIENNKPNVTLVHKGNIMKYTEGAFKKWGYEVAQKEFGDKIVTEDEVYTTYKGKVPLNKIIIKDRITDAMFQQILLRPKEYSVIAAPNLNGDYLSDAILAQVGGLGLGPGANI
;
A
#
# COMPACT_ATOMS: atom_id res chain seq x y z
N HIS A 1 25.12 -1.24 8.73
CA HIS A 1 25.07 0.25 8.79
C HIS A 1 24.24 0.84 7.65
N ALA A 2 23.46 1.90 7.89
CA ALA A 2 22.69 2.60 6.85
C ALA A 2 22.61 4.13 7.13
N GLY A 3 22.35 4.92 6.08
CA GLY A 3 22.16 6.37 6.17
C GLY A 3 23.46 7.15 6.40
N GLU A 4 23.36 8.33 7.00
CA GLU A 4 24.49 9.24 7.23
C GLU A 4 25.62 8.59 8.04
N LYS A 5 25.29 7.79 9.06
CA LYS A 5 26.28 7.03 9.85
C LYS A 5 27.06 6.03 8.98
N CYS A 6 26.42 5.46 7.97
CA CYS A 6 27.09 4.57 7.01
C CYS A 6 27.98 5.37 6.08
N TYR A 7 27.49 6.50 5.58
CA TYR A 7 28.24 7.37 4.67
C TYR A 7 29.52 7.90 5.33
N LYS A 8 29.44 8.42 6.56
CA LYS A 8 30.60 8.91 7.33
C LYS A 8 31.67 7.83 7.55
N LYS A 9 31.27 6.56 7.67
CA LYS A 9 32.18 5.45 7.99
C LYS A 9 32.72 4.71 6.75
N TYR A 10 31.94 4.61 5.68
CA TYR A 10 32.25 3.75 4.52
C TYR A 10 32.18 4.48 3.17
N GLY A 11 31.85 5.78 3.14
CA GLY A 11 31.63 6.53 1.90
C GLY A 11 30.38 6.10 1.10
N LYS A 12 29.58 5.17 1.65
CA LYS A 12 28.36 4.64 1.02
C LYS A 12 27.18 4.80 1.96
N TRP A 13 26.03 5.19 1.41
CA TRP A 13 24.77 5.36 2.16
C TRP A 13 24.18 4.03 2.64
N LEU A 14 24.49 2.94 1.94
CA LEU A 14 24.06 1.59 2.26
C LEU A 14 25.12 0.60 1.77
N ILE A 15 25.40 -0.44 2.56
CA ILE A 15 26.43 -1.45 2.28
C ILE A 15 25.81 -2.85 2.23
N GLU A 16 26.40 -3.73 1.42
CA GLU A 16 25.94 -5.12 1.27
C GLU A 16 25.89 -5.90 2.59
N GLU A 17 26.83 -5.64 3.49
CA GLU A 17 26.90 -6.31 4.79
C GLU A 17 25.61 -6.13 5.61
N THR A 18 24.97 -4.96 5.50
CA THR A 18 23.67 -4.71 6.13
C THR A 18 22.61 -5.67 5.64
N PHE A 19 22.58 -6.00 4.34
CA PHE A 19 21.63 -6.95 3.78
C PHE A 19 21.91 -8.37 4.24
N LYS A 20 23.19 -8.77 4.23
CA LYS A 20 23.62 -10.09 4.69
C LYS A 20 23.26 -10.33 6.15
N GLU A 21 23.47 -9.34 7.02
CA GLU A 21 23.08 -9.43 8.43
C GLU A 21 21.56 -9.55 8.59
N ILE A 22 20.77 -8.71 7.90
CA ILE A 22 19.30 -8.79 7.97
C ILE A 22 18.81 -10.16 7.47
N GLN A 23 19.36 -10.69 6.39
CA GLN A 23 19.02 -12.01 5.86
C GLN A 23 19.46 -13.14 6.80
N LYS A 24 20.64 -13.03 7.44
CA LYS A 24 21.15 -14.01 8.39
C LYS A 24 20.27 -14.11 9.65
N TYR A 25 19.85 -12.99 10.20
CA TYR A 25 19.08 -12.95 11.45
C TYR A 25 17.56 -12.99 11.23
N GLY A 26 17.08 -12.67 10.03
CA GLY A 26 15.65 -12.71 9.67
C GLY A 26 14.78 -11.60 10.25
N LEU A 27 15.32 -10.75 11.14
CA LEU A 27 14.63 -9.64 11.78
C LEU A 27 15.56 -8.44 11.92
N ALA A 28 15.03 -7.24 11.70
CA ALA A 28 15.75 -6.00 11.94
C ALA A 28 14.83 -4.87 12.39
N ILE A 29 15.32 -4.05 13.31
CA ILE A 29 14.67 -2.81 13.76
C ILE A 29 15.53 -1.64 13.28
N LYS A 30 14.91 -0.65 12.65
CA LYS A 30 15.59 0.55 12.14
C LYS A 30 14.87 1.83 12.51
N GLY A 31 15.65 2.88 12.79
CA GLY A 31 15.15 4.24 12.83
C GLY A 31 14.85 4.80 11.43
N PRO A 32 14.34 6.05 11.34
CA PRO A 32 14.17 6.73 10.05
C PRO A 32 15.51 6.92 9.34
N LEU A 33 15.50 6.86 8.01
CA LEU A 33 16.68 7.10 7.16
C LEU A 33 16.40 8.30 6.28
N THR A 34 17.19 9.36 6.43
CA THR A 34 17.14 10.55 5.58
C THR A 34 17.60 10.19 4.17
N THR A 35 16.79 10.56 3.17
CA THR A 35 17.18 10.49 1.75
C THR A 35 17.51 11.90 1.27
N PRO A 36 18.65 12.16 0.62
CA PRO A 36 18.96 13.46 0.05
C PRO A 36 17.88 13.90 -0.96
N ILE A 37 17.44 15.15 -0.89
CA ILE A 37 16.46 15.72 -1.82
C ILE A 37 17.21 16.17 -3.09
N GLY A 38 16.70 15.83 -4.28
CA GLY A 38 17.09 16.48 -5.54
C GLY A 38 18.31 15.90 -6.30
N GLY A 39 18.57 14.59 -6.27
CA GLY A 39 19.77 14.02 -6.90
C GLY A 39 19.61 12.68 -7.63
N GLY A 40 18.44 12.33 -8.16
CA GLY A 40 18.24 11.03 -8.85
C GLY A 40 18.44 9.79 -7.95
N PHE A 41 18.55 9.98 -6.64
CA PHE A 41 18.74 8.90 -5.69
C PHE A 41 17.41 8.23 -5.34
N ARG A 42 17.34 6.92 -5.55
CA ARG A 42 16.22 6.09 -5.07
C ARG A 42 16.24 6.08 -3.54
N SER A 43 15.07 6.25 -2.91
CA SER A 43 14.94 6.25 -1.45
C SER A 43 15.60 5.03 -0.82
N LEU A 44 16.44 5.23 0.22
CA LEU A 44 17.12 4.13 0.92
C LEU A 44 16.12 3.11 1.48
N ASN A 45 14.96 3.57 1.96
CA ASN A 45 13.92 2.68 2.45
C ASN A 45 13.29 1.86 1.30
N VAL A 46 13.10 2.45 0.11
CA VAL A 46 12.63 1.70 -1.09
C VAL A 46 13.66 0.64 -1.48
N THR A 47 14.94 1.00 -1.57
CA THR A 47 16.02 0.08 -1.93
C THR A 47 16.10 -1.11 -0.97
N ILE A 48 16.04 -0.86 0.34
CA ILE A 48 16.08 -1.93 1.35
C ILE A 48 14.93 -2.92 1.12
N ARG A 49 13.71 -2.42 0.96
CA ARG A 49 12.51 -3.25 0.78
C ARG A 49 12.59 -4.09 -0.50
N GLN A 50 13.04 -3.49 -1.59
CA GLN A 50 13.16 -4.19 -2.87
C GLN A 50 14.23 -5.28 -2.85
N GLN A 51 15.43 -4.98 -2.33
CA GLN A 51 16.52 -5.95 -2.29
C GLN A 51 16.25 -7.11 -1.31
N LEU A 52 15.51 -6.86 -0.23
CA LEU A 52 15.09 -7.90 0.71
C LEU A 52 13.76 -8.58 0.34
N GLY A 53 13.09 -8.13 -0.72
CA GLY A 53 11.79 -8.68 -1.13
C GLY A 53 10.64 -8.46 -0.13
N LEU A 54 10.74 -7.45 0.74
CA LEU A 54 9.75 -7.12 1.78
C LEU A 54 8.52 -6.45 1.15
N TYR A 55 7.60 -7.28 0.69
CA TYR A 55 6.55 -6.89 -0.25
C TYR A 55 5.30 -6.28 0.38
N ALA A 56 5.10 -6.47 1.68
CA ALA A 56 3.96 -5.95 2.41
C ALA A 56 4.44 -4.95 3.46
N CYS A 57 4.03 -3.70 3.34
CA CYS A 57 4.10 -2.77 4.45
C CYS A 57 2.83 -2.96 5.29
N VAL A 58 2.99 -3.43 6.52
CA VAL A 58 1.91 -3.70 7.47
C VAL A 58 1.93 -2.63 8.56
N ARG A 59 0.81 -1.93 8.73
CA ARG A 59 0.70 -0.81 9.68
C ARG A 59 -0.60 -0.93 10.50
N PRO A 60 -0.54 -1.43 11.74
CA PRO A 60 -1.67 -1.32 12.64
C PRO A 60 -1.80 0.12 13.13
N VAL A 61 -3.02 0.66 13.09
CA VAL A 61 -3.36 2.01 13.51
C VAL A 61 -4.55 1.94 14.46
N ARG A 62 -4.30 2.34 15.71
CA ARG A 62 -5.31 2.45 16.75
C ARG A 62 -5.05 3.67 17.62
N HIS A 63 -6.10 4.19 18.23
CA HIS A 63 -5.95 5.21 19.27
C HIS A 63 -5.52 4.58 20.60
N PHE A 64 -4.74 5.33 21.36
CA PHE A 64 -4.31 4.96 22.71
C PHE A 64 -4.92 5.95 23.71
N SER A 65 -5.51 5.44 24.78
CA SER A 65 -6.10 6.27 25.84
C SER A 65 -5.09 7.30 26.36
N GLY A 66 -5.50 8.55 26.48
CA GLY A 66 -4.66 9.67 26.90
C GLY A 66 -3.88 10.36 25.78
N VAL A 67 -3.84 9.82 24.56
CA VAL A 67 -3.26 10.52 23.40
C VAL A 67 -4.24 11.56 22.85
N PRO A 68 -3.86 12.84 22.73
CA PRO A 68 -4.67 13.84 22.05
C PRO A 68 -4.85 13.50 20.57
N ALA A 69 -6.08 13.67 20.08
CA ALA A 69 -6.43 13.41 18.68
C ALA A 69 -7.30 14.55 18.14
N PRO A 70 -7.21 14.86 16.83
CA PRO A 70 -7.94 15.98 16.24
C PRO A 70 -9.42 15.66 15.92
N VAL A 71 -9.81 14.37 15.94
CA VAL A 71 -11.17 13.92 15.62
C VAL A 71 -11.99 13.68 16.89
N LYS A 72 -13.33 13.67 16.76
CA LYS A 72 -14.25 13.52 17.90
C LYS A 72 -14.20 12.16 18.59
N ASN A 73 -14.03 11.08 17.82
CA ASN A 73 -14.09 9.70 18.32
C ASN A 73 -12.91 8.86 17.80
N PRO A 74 -11.66 9.21 18.17
CA PRO A 74 -10.47 8.50 17.71
C PRO A 74 -10.44 7.02 18.16
N GLU A 75 -11.10 6.69 19.28
CA GLU A 75 -11.19 5.34 19.85
C GLU A 75 -11.91 4.34 18.93
N PHE A 76 -12.64 4.82 17.92
CA PHE A 76 -13.28 3.95 16.94
C PHE A 76 -12.36 3.50 15.81
N VAL A 77 -11.16 4.09 15.70
CA VAL A 77 -10.15 3.67 14.73
C VAL A 77 -9.37 2.49 15.30
N ASP A 78 -9.59 1.30 14.74
CA ASP A 78 -8.75 0.11 14.94
C ASP A 78 -8.63 -0.62 13.59
N VAL A 79 -7.60 -0.27 12.82
CA VAL A 79 -7.38 -0.84 11.50
C VAL A 79 -5.97 -1.37 11.32
N VAL A 80 -5.82 -2.37 10.45
CA VAL A 80 -4.52 -2.86 10.01
C VAL A 80 -4.42 -2.71 8.50
N ILE A 81 -3.44 -1.92 8.08
CA ILE A 81 -3.25 -1.57 6.68
C ILE A 81 -2.16 -2.49 6.10
N PHE A 82 -2.50 -3.17 5.01
CA PHE A 82 -1.61 -3.95 4.16
C PHE A 82 -1.40 -3.18 2.86
N ARG A 83 -0.21 -2.61 2.71
CA ARG A 83 0.17 -1.83 1.53
C ARG A 83 1.13 -2.66 0.66
N GLU A 84 0.82 -2.77 -0.64
CA GLU A 84 1.76 -3.31 -1.64
C GLU A 84 3.00 -2.41 -1.69
N ASN A 85 4.19 -2.99 -1.64
CA ASN A 85 5.39 -2.24 -1.32
C ASN A 85 6.46 -2.25 -2.43
N THR A 86 6.15 -2.80 -3.60
CA THR A 86 7.15 -3.13 -4.65
C THR A 86 6.72 -2.85 -6.10
N ASP A 87 5.47 -2.49 -6.35
CA ASP A 87 4.92 -2.02 -7.62
C ASP A 87 4.49 -0.54 -7.48
N ASP A 88 3.68 -0.09 -8.44
CA ASP A 88 3.12 1.26 -8.51
C ASP A 88 4.18 2.33 -8.87
N ILE A 89 3.79 3.60 -8.89
CA ILE A 89 4.68 4.72 -9.20
C ILE A 89 5.88 4.84 -8.26
N TYR A 90 5.85 4.19 -7.09
CA TYR A 90 6.97 4.08 -6.15
C TYR A 90 8.17 3.31 -6.71
N LEU A 91 8.01 2.66 -7.87
CA LEU A 91 9.15 2.14 -8.62
C LEU A 91 10.08 3.26 -9.11
N GLY A 92 9.59 4.50 -9.29
CA GLY A 92 10.39 5.62 -9.78
C GLY A 92 10.83 5.43 -11.23
N ILE A 93 9.98 4.79 -12.06
CA ILE A 93 10.21 4.68 -13.50
C ILE A 93 9.61 5.94 -14.13
N GLU A 94 10.43 6.96 -14.25
CA GLU A 94 10.04 8.27 -14.75
C GLU A 94 11.17 9.00 -15.48
N TRP A 95 10.79 9.95 -16.33
CA TRP A 95 11.69 10.77 -17.12
C TRP A 95 11.22 12.23 -17.10
N GLU A 96 12.19 13.14 -16.98
CA GLU A 96 11.96 14.58 -16.97
C GLU A 96 11.41 15.07 -18.32
N ALA A 97 10.59 16.11 -18.28
CA ALA A 97 10.11 16.79 -19.47
C ALA A 97 11.29 17.21 -20.38
N TYR A 98 11.09 17.15 -21.70
CA TYR A 98 12.11 17.44 -22.71
C TYR A 98 13.37 16.56 -22.71
N SER A 99 13.49 15.55 -21.84
CA SER A 99 14.58 14.58 -21.92
C SER A 99 14.50 13.75 -23.20
N LYS A 100 15.66 13.24 -23.66
CA LYS A 100 15.72 12.38 -24.87
C LYS A 100 14.81 11.17 -24.74
N GLU A 101 14.74 10.61 -23.53
CA GLU A 101 13.92 9.45 -23.17
C GLU A 101 12.43 9.79 -23.20
N ALA A 102 12.01 10.90 -22.57
CA ALA A 102 10.61 11.33 -22.57
C ALA A 102 10.11 11.60 -23.99
N THR A 103 10.86 12.35 -24.80
CA THR A 103 10.52 12.62 -26.22
C THR A 103 10.40 11.34 -27.02
N LYS A 104 11.29 10.37 -26.82
CA LYS A 104 11.23 9.07 -27.49
C LYS A 104 9.96 8.29 -27.10
N ILE A 105 9.60 8.30 -25.82
CA ILE A 105 8.40 7.60 -25.33
C ILE A 105 7.13 8.29 -25.85
N ILE A 106 7.04 9.62 -25.80
CA ILE A 106 5.92 10.39 -26.37
C ILE A 106 5.77 10.08 -27.86
N GLY A 107 6.87 10.14 -28.63
CA GLY A 107 6.87 9.82 -30.05
C GLY A 107 6.42 8.38 -30.33
N PHE A 108 6.86 7.42 -29.52
CA PHE A 108 6.42 6.03 -29.61
C PHE A 108 4.92 5.88 -29.33
N LEU A 109 4.41 6.49 -28.25
CA LEU A 109 2.99 6.43 -27.89
C LEU A 109 2.09 7.08 -28.95
N SER A 110 2.54 8.19 -29.53
CA SER A 110 1.85 8.86 -30.64
C SER A 110 1.85 8.02 -31.91
N LYS A 111 2.99 7.42 -32.28
CA LYS A 111 3.13 6.64 -33.51
C LYS A 111 2.34 5.33 -33.46
N GLU A 112 2.56 4.53 -32.40
CA GLU A 112 2.07 3.16 -32.28
C GLU A 112 0.64 3.07 -31.73
N PHE A 113 0.29 3.95 -30.77
CA PHE A 113 -0.99 3.87 -30.07
C PHE A 113 -1.91 5.07 -30.33
N LYS A 114 -1.47 6.05 -31.15
CA LYS A 114 -2.22 7.27 -31.46
C LYS A 114 -2.60 8.08 -30.21
N ILE A 115 -1.74 8.05 -29.19
CA ILE A 115 -1.92 8.80 -27.94
C ILE A 115 -1.21 10.15 -28.06
N SER A 116 -1.95 11.24 -27.84
CA SER A 116 -1.40 12.59 -27.80
C SER A 116 -0.97 12.94 -26.38
N ILE A 117 0.30 13.28 -26.18
CA ILE A 117 0.87 13.81 -24.95
C ILE A 117 1.67 15.06 -25.33
N ASN A 118 1.59 16.11 -24.52
CA ASN A 118 2.33 17.34 -24.80
C ASN A 118 3.85 17.10 -24.66
N GLU A 119 4.65 17.74 -25.50
CA GLU A 119 6.11 17.59 -25.50
C GLU A 119 6.78 18.08 -24.21
N ASP A 120 6.10 18.98 -23.48
CA ASP A 120 6.51 19.54 -22.20
C ASP A 120 6.13 18.67 -20.99
N SER A 121 5.65 17.45 -21.21
CA SER A 121 5.23 16.53 -20.15
C SER A 121 6.39 15.69 -19.63
N GLY A 122 6.52 15.62 -18.30
CA GLY A 122 7.24 14.52 -17.64
C GLY A 122 6.46 13.22 -17.78
N ILE A 123 7.17 12.09 -17.91
CA ILE A 123 6.56 10.78 -18.15
C ILE A 123 6.85 9.84 -16.99
N GLY A 124 5.82 9.22 -16.43
CA GLY A 124 5.94 8.18 -15.41
C GLY A 124 5.17 6.91 -15.77
N ILE A 125 5.66 5.76 -15.31
CA ILE A 125 5.01 4.45 -15.54
C ILE A 125 4.50 3.88 -14.22
N LYS A 126 3.23 3.46 -14.23
CA LYS A 126 2.56 2.80 -13.10
C LYS A 126 2.29 1.32 -13.43
N PRO A 127 3.25 0.41 -13.25
CA PRO A 127 2.98 -1.01 -13.42
C PRO A 127 2.36 -1.57 -12.14
N MET A 128 1.39 -2.46 -12.32
CA MET A 128 0.80 -3.26 -11.26
C MET A 128 0.59 -4.67 -11.77
N SER A 129 1.11 -5.66 -11.04
CA SER A 129 1.10 -7.06 -11.46
C SER A 129 0.13 -7.91 -10.64
N GLU A 130 -0.39 -8.95 -11.29
CA GLU A 130 -1.25 -9.93 -10.66
C GLU A 130 -0.55 -10.62 -9.49
N PHE A 131 0.66 -11.13 -9.71
CA PHE A 131 1.43 -11.84 -8.68
C PHE A 131 1.61 -10.98 -7.41
N LYS A 132 2.04 -9.72 -7.57
CA LYS A 132 2.34 -8.85 -6.43
C LYS A 132 1.06 -8.38 -5.71
N SER A 133 -0.02 -8.17 -6.44
CA SER A 133 -1.34 -7.86 -5.87
C SER A 133 -1.89 -9.06 -5.09
N LYS A 134 -1.90 -10.25 -5.70
CA LYS A 134 -2.45 -11.47 -5.09
C LYS A 134 -1.72 -11.85 -3.81
N ARG A 135 -0.37 -11.78 -3.77
CA ARG A 135 0.39 -12.09 -2.54
C ARG A 135 0.08 -11.15 -1.38
N LEU A 136 -0.11 -9.86 -1.63
CA LEU A 136 -0.49 -8.90 -0.58
C LEU A 136 -1.90 -9.21 -0.07
N ILE A 137 -2.86 -9.33 -0.97
CA ILE A 137 -4.28 -9.50 -0.61
C ILE A 137 -4.49 -10.83 0.11
N ARG A 138 -3.81 -11.90 -0.33
CA ARG A 138 -3.76 -13.18 0.38
C ARG A 138 -3.25 -13.02 1.81
N LYS A 139 -2.18 -12.25 2.02
CA LYS A 139 -1.62 -11.98 3.35
C LYS A 139 -2.62 -11.20 4.22
N ALA A 140 -3.31 -10.21 3.67
CA ALA A 140 -4.33 -9.43 4.36
C ALA A 140 -5.55 -10.28 4.76
N ILE A 141 -6.04 -11.15 3.87
CA ILE A 141 -7.15 -12.07 4.14
C ILE A 141 -6.76 -13.09 5.21
N LYS A 142 -5.57 -13.71 5.10
CA LYS A 142 -5.07 -14.63 6.14
C LYS A 142 -4.98 -13.96 7.49
N TYR A 143 -4.41 -12.75 7.55
CA TYR A 143 -4.33 -11.97 8.77
C TYR A 143 -5.73 -11.72 9.36
N ALA A 144 -6.70 -11.34 8.53
CA ALA A 144 -8.06 -11.10 9.00
C ALA A 144 -8.70 -12.37 9.61
N ILE A 145 -8.53 -13.53 8.96
CA ILE A 145 -9.03 -14.81 9.46
C ILE A 145 -8.33 -15.19 10.77
N GLU A 146 -7.00 -15.17 10.80
CA GLU A 146 -6.19 -15.58 11.96
C GLU A 146 -6.41 -14.68 13.19
N ASN A 147 -6.80 -13.41 12.97
CA ASN A 147 -7.01 -12.42 14.03
C ASN A 147 -8.49 -12.07 14.23
N ASN A 148 -9.41 -12.89 13.71
CA ASN A 148 -10.86 -12.71 13.83
C ASN A 148 -11.35 -11.29 13.47
N LYS A 149 -10.74 -10.67 12.45
CA LYS A 149 -11.15 -9.34 11.97
C LYS A 149 -12.39 -9.46 11.09
N PRO A 150 -13.38 -8.55 11.22
CA PRO A 150 -14.68 -8.70 10.58
C PRO A 150 -14.67 -8.49 9.06
N ASN A 151 -13.71 -7.74 8.51
CA ASN A 151 -13.68 -7.42 7.09
C ASN A 151 -12.29 -7.12 6.53
N VAL A 152 -12.14 -7.35 5.22
CA VAL A 152 -11.03 -6.84 4.41
C VAL A 152 -11.61 -5.91 3.35
N THR A 153 -11.09 -4.68 3.31
CA THR A 153 -11.47 -3.66 2.33
C THR A 153 -10.35 -3.47 1.31
N LEU A 154 -10.64 -3.72 0.04
CA LEU A 154 -9.74 -3.45 -1.08
C LEU A 154 -9.91 -1.99 -1.51
N VAL A 155 -8.85 -1.19 -1.41
CA VAL A 155 -8.91 0.23 -1.80
C VAL A 155 -8.24 0.46 -3.14
N HIS A 156 -8.94 1.14 -4.05
CA HIS A 156 -8.50 1.31 -5.42
C HIS A 156 -9.18 2.53 -6.10
N LYS A 157 -8.62 3.05 -7.18
CA LYS A 157 -9.21 4.08 -8.06
C LYS A 157 -9.52 3.50 -9.43
N GLY A 158 -10.09 2.29 -9.41
CA GLY A 158 -10.31 1.46 -10.60
C GLY A 158 -11.39 1.96 -11.55
N ASN A 159 -12.20 2.94 -11.13
CA ASN A 159 -13.14 3.63 -12.02
C ASN A 159 -12.41 4.49 -13.06
N ILE A 160 -11.25 5.04 -12.71
CA ILE A 160 -10.37 5.80 -13.61
C ILE A 160 -9.27 4.90 -14.18
N MET A 161 -8.55 4.19 -13.31
CA MET A 161 -7.40 3.35 -13.66
C MET A 161 -7.80 1.88 -13.79
N LYS A 162 -8.58 1.56 -14.83
CA LYS A 162 -9.23 0.24 -15.02
C LYS A 162 -8.25 -0.94 -15.04
N TYR A 163 -7.09 -0.78 -15.67
CA TYR A 163 -6.15 -1.88 -15.94
C TYR A 163 -5.01 -2.02 -14.91
N THR A 164 -4.94 -1.12 -13.92
CA THR A 164 -3.97 -1.19 -12.84
C THR A 164 -4.70 -1.34 -11.50
N GLU A 165 -5.39 -0.30 -11.05
CA GLU A 165 -6.12 -0.34 -9.78
C GLU A 165 -7.46 -1.10 -9.89
N GLY A 166 -8.13 -1.04 -11.04
CA GLY A 166 -9.27 -1.92 -11.32
C GLY A 166 -8.86 -3.39 -11.38
N ALA A 167 -7.66 -3.68 -11.92
CA ALA A 167 -7.08 -5.02 -11.93
C ALA A 167 -6.71 -5.49 -10.51
N PHE A 168 -6.12 -4.62 -9.67
CA PHE A 168 -5.87 -4.91 -8.25
C PHE A 168 -7.14 -5.37 -7.52
N LYS A 169 -8.25 -4.64 -7.69
CA LYS A 169 -9.55 -5.05 -7.16
C LYS A 169 -9.95 -6.44 -7.67
N LYS A 170 -9.94 -6.62 -9.00
CA LYS A 170 -10.36 -7.87 -9.65
C LYS A 170 -9.55 -9.05 -9.11
N TRP A 171 -8.23 -8.97 -9.11
CA TRP A 171 -7.35 -10.01 -8.60
C TRP A 171 -7.55 -10.28 -7.10
N GLY A 172 -7.93 -9.26 -6.34
CA GLY A 172 -8.27 -9.42 -4.93
C GLY A 172 -9.51 -10.26 -4.69
N TYR A 173 -10.61 -9.96 -5.41
CA TYR A 173 -11.81 -10.79 -5.36
C TYR A 173 -11.56 -12.20 -5.88
N GLU A 174 -10.75 -12.36 -6.93
CA GLU A 174 -10.35 -13.69 -7.43
C GLU A 174 -9.63 -14.52 -6.36
N VAL A 175 -8.68 -13.93 -5.61
CA VAL A 175 -7.99 -14.63 -4.51
C VAL A 175 -8.96 -14.97 -3.40
N ALA A 176 -9.80 -14.01 -2.99
CA ALA A 176 -10.80 -14.23 -1.95
C ALA A 176 -11.70 -15.43 -2.27
N GLN A 177 -12.25 -15.47 -3.49
CA GLN A 177 -13.16 -16.55 -3.90
C GLN A 177 -12.43 -17.89 -4.08
N LYS A 178 -11.28 -17.90 -4.78
CA LYS A 178 -10.59 -19.16 -5.13
C LYS A 178 -9.90 -19.83 -3.94
N GLU A 179 -9.40 -19.05 -2.99
CA GLU A 179 -8.56 -19.58 -1.90
C GLU A 179 -9.23 -19.55 -0.53
N PHE A 180 -10.28 -18.74 -0.36
CA PHE A 180 -10.92 -18.51 0.94
C PHE A 180 -12.46 -18.53 0.87
N GLY A 181 -13.06 -19.07 -0.19
CA GLY A 181 -14.51 -19.02 -0.44
C GLY A 181 -15.38 -19.54 0.71
N ASP A 182 -14.91 -20.53 1.47
CA ASP A 182 -15.60 -21.07 2.64
C ASP A 182 -15.52 -20.13 3.88
N LYS A 183 -14.51 -19.25 3.93
CA LYS A 183 -14.25 -18.31 5.04
C LYS A 183 -14.70 -16.88 4.77
N ILE A 184 -15.12 -16.57 3.55
CA ILE A 184 -15.46 -15.20 3.15
C ILE A 184 -16.91 -15.10 2.65
N VAL A 185 -17.42 -13.88 2.70
CA VAL A 185 -18.63 -13.43 2.01
C VAL A 185 -18.36 -12.06 1.41
N THR A 186 -18.91 -11.76 0.23
CA THR A 186 -18.83 -10.42 -0.34
C THR A 186 -19.88 -9.50 0.28
N GLU A 187 -19.64 -8.19 0.30
CA GLU A 187 -20.64 -7.22 0.79
C GLU A 187 -21.97 -7.34 0.03
N ASP A 188 -21.93 -7.57 -1.28
CA ASP A 188 -23.14 -7.79 -2.09
C ASP A 188 -23.91 -9.05 -1.68
N GLU A 189 -23.22 -10.17 -1.42
CA GLU A 189 -23.86 -11.41 -0.95
C GLU A 189 -24.53 -11.22 0.42
N VAL A 190 -23.93 -10.42 1.31
CA VAL A 190 -24.53 -10.12 2.62
C VAL A 190 -25.92 -9.52 2.45
N TYR A 191 -26.10 -8.57 1.52
CA TYR A 191 -27.40 -7.93 1.30
C TYR A 191 -28.35 -8.76 0.44
N THR A 192 -27.85 -9.35 -0.66
CA THR A 192 -28.68 -10.05 -1.65
C THR A 192 -29.07 -11.46 -1.22
N THR A 193 -28.14 -12.21 -0.63
CA THR A 193 -28.31 -13.63 -0.28
C THR A 193 -28.65 -13.79 1.20
N TYR A 194 -27.95 -13.07 2.08
CA TYR A 194 -28.08 -13.24 3.53
C TYR A 194 -28.94 -12.16 4.21
N LYS A 195 -29.65 -11.33 3.44
CA LYS A 195 -30.64 -10.34 3.92
C LYS A 195 -30.07 -9.39 5.00
N GLY A 196 -28.84 -8.94 4.80
CA GLY A 196 -28.13 -8.02 5.69
C GLY A 196 -27.47 -8.68 6.91
N LYS A 197 -27.54 -10.01 7.05
CA LYS A 197 -26.91 -10.74 8.15
C LYS A 197 -25.60 -11.37 7.67
N VAL A 198 -24.51 -11.09 8.37
CA VAL A 198 -23.21 -11.72 8.08
C VAL A 198 -23.27 -13.17 8.56
N PRO A 199 -22.95 -14.16 7.71
CA PRO A 199 -22.90 -15.55 8.13
C PRO A 199 -21.86 -15.76 9.24
N LEU A 200 -22.14 -16.71 10.13
CA LEU A 200 -21.21 -17.05 11.21
C LEU A 200 -19.85 -17.50 10.64
N ASN A 201 -18.76 -17.09 11.29
CA ASN A 201 -17.38 -17.45 10.93
C ASN A 201 -16.94 -17.02 9.52
N LYS A 202 -17.65 -16.08 8.89
CA LYS A 202 -17.24 -15.48 7.61
C LYS A 202 -16.78 -14.03 7.80
N ILE A 203 -15.71 -13.67 7.11
CA ILE A 203 -15.25 -12.28 7.01
C ILE A 203 -15.82 -11.64 5.74
N ILE A 204 -16.13 -10.34 5.82
CA ILE A 204 -16.65 -9.60 4.66
C ILE A 204 -15.49 -9.14 3.77
N ILE A 205 -15.57 -9.43 2.48
CA ILE A 205 -14.70 -8.85 1.45
C ILE A 205 -15.47 -7.74 0.75
N LYS A 206 -14.91 -6.54 0.74
CA LYS A 206 -15.52 -5.36 0.13
C LYS A 206 -14.47 -4.47 -0.53
N ASP A 207 -14.91 -3.50 -1.32
CA ASP A 207 -14.03 -2.50 -1.92
C ASP A 207 -14.55 -1.08 -1.75
N ARG A 208 -13.63 -0.12 -1.76
CA ARG A 208 -13.94 1.31 -1.76
C ARG A 208 -13.05 2.04 -2.74
N ILE A 209 -13.61 3.06 -3.38
CA ILE A 209 -12.84 3.98 -4.20
C ILE A 209 -11.94 4.83 -3.30
N THR A 210 -10.67 5.03 -3.65
CA THR A 210 -9.65 5.66 -2.80
C THR A 210 -10.08 7.00 -2.18
N ASP A 211 -10.64 7.92 -2.95
CA ASP A 211 -11.13 9.22 -2.47
C ASP A 211 -12.31 9.06 -1.51
N ALA A 212 -13.26 8.18 -1.83
CA ALA A 212 -14.36 7.86 -0.92
C ALA A 212 -13.83 7.22 0.38
N MET A 213 -12.77 6.43 0.31
CA MET A 213 -12.18 5.77 1.48
C MET A 213 -11.68 6.77 2.53
N PHE A 214 -11.12 7.92 2.14
CA PHE A 214 -10.73 8.97 3.09
C PHE A 214 -11.93 9.52 3.87
N GLN A 215 -13.06 9.73 3.21
CA GLN A 215 -14.29 10.16 3.89
C GLN A 215 -14.84 9.05 4.79
N GLN A 216 -14.86 7.82 4.27
CA GLN A 216 -15.42 6.67 4.96
C GLN A 216 -14.67 6.33 6.25
N ILE A 217 -13.34 6.36 6.24
CA ILE A 217 -12.57 6.05 7.45
C ILE A 217 -12.71 7.14 8.51
N LEU A 218 -12.93 8.39 8.10
CA LEU A 218 -13.19 9.50 9.03
C LEU A 218 -14.61 9.45 9.62
N LEU A 219 -15.63 9.19 8.78
CA LEU A 219 -17.03 9.27 9.17
C LEU A 219 -17.58 7.96 9.76
N ARG A 220 -17.04 6.81 9.31
CA ARG A 220 -17.52 5.47 9.65
C ARG A 220 -16.35 4.52 10.01
N PRO A 221 -15.43 4.91 10.92
CA PRO A 221 -14.22 4.12 11.21
C PRO A 221 -14.52 2.69 11.67
N LYS A 222 -15.60 2.48 12.43
CA LYS A 222 -16.03 1.17 12.95
C LYS A 222 -16.32 0.12 11.86
N GLU A 223 -16.55 0.55 10.62
CA GLU A 223 -16.88 -0.36 9.53
C GLU A 223 -15.66 -0.97 8.86
N TYR A 224 -14.46 -0.54 9.22
CA TYR A 224 -13.21 -0.94 8.59
C TYR A 224 -12.31 -1.61 9.62
N SER A 225 -11.63 -2.69 9.22
CA SER A 225 -10.74 -3.42 10.14
C SER A 225 -9.43 -3.84 9.48
N VAL A 226 -9.47 -4.49 8.32
CA VAL A 226 -8.28 -4.72 7.49
C VAL A 226 -8.43 -3.98 6.17
N ILE A 227 -7.39 -3.25 5.77
CA ILE A 227 -7.36 -2.49 4.51
C ILE A 227 -6.22 -3.03 3.66
N ALA A 228 -6.51 -3.47 2.43
CA ALA A 228 -5.48 -3.83 1.46
C ALA A 228 -5.46 -2.81 0.32
N ALA A 229 -4.30 -2.22 0.05
CA ALA A 229 -4.17 -1.13 -0.91
C ALA A 229 -2.89 -1.22 -1.76
N PRO A 230 -2.91 -0.69 -3.01
CA PRO A 230 -1.71 -0.40 -3.79
C PRO A 230 -0.76 0.55 -3.06
N ASN A 231 0.48 0.64 -3.55
CA ASN A 231 1.57 1.33 -2.85
C ASN A 231 1.23 2.79 -2.51
N LEU A 232 0.81 3.59 -3.48
CA LEU A 232 0.49 5.01 -3.27
C LEU A 232 -0.72 5.19 -2.34
N ASN A 233 -1.81 4.47 -2.62
CA ASN A 233 -3.04 4.58 -1.84
C ASN A 233 -2.81 4.18 -0.38
N GLY A 234 -2.06 3.09 -0.16
CA GLY A 234 -1.72 2.61 1.17
C GLY A 234 -0.84 3.59 1.94
N ASP A 235 0.05 4.32 1.26
CA ASP A 235 0.86 5.38 1.88
C ASP A 235 -0.04 6.49 2.44
N TYR A 236 -0.81 7.13 1.54
CA TYR A 236 -1.65 8.27 1.88
C TYR A 236 -2.71 7.92 2.93
N LEU A 237 -3.37 6.77 2.78
CA LEU A 237 -4.34 6.33 3.78
C LEU A 237 -3.70 6.08 5.14
N SER A 238 -2.54 5.44 5.18
CA SER A 238 -1.90 5.13 6.46
C SER A 238 -1.51 6.38 7.24
N ASP A 239 -1.01 7.41 6.55
CA ASP A 239 -0.65 8.68 7.17
C ASP A 239 -1.89 9.47 7.59
N ALA A 240 -2.93 9.49 6.76
CA ALA A 240 -4.19 10.16 7.09
C ALA A 240 -4.90 9.53 8.29
N ILE A 241 -4.93 8.19 8.38
CA ILE A 241 -5.56 7.49 9.51
C ILE A 241 -4.73 7.70 10.79
N LEU A 242 -3.41 7.74 10.68
CA LEU A 242 -2.56 8.07 11.83
C LEU A 242 -2.79 9.48 12.35
N ALA A 243 -2.96 10.45 11.46
CA ALA A 243 -3.33 11.81 11.86
C ALA A 243 -4.62 11.84 12.68
N GLN A 244 -5.57 10.94 12.41
CA GLN A 244 -6.81 10.84 13.20
C GLN A 244 -6.60 10.33 14.62
N VAL A 245 -5.53 9.57 14.90
CA VAL A 245 -5.30 8.93 16.22
C VAL A 245 -4.16 9.55 17.02
N GLY A 246 -3.65 10.72 16.60
CA GLY A 246 -2.59 11.46 17.31
C GLY A 246 -1.28 11.66 16.54
N GLY A 247 -1.21 11.20 15.29
CA GLY A 247 -0.14 11.53 14.35
C GLY A 247 0.91 10.43 14.12
N LEU A 248 1.88 10.75 13.25
CA LEU A 248 2.85 9.78 12.72
C LEU A 248 3.75 9.12 13.77
N GLY A 249 4.01 9.81 14.89
CA GLY A 249 4.87 9.31 15.97
C GLY A 249 4.34 8.06 16.69
N LEU A 250 3.07 7.70 16.46
CA LEU A 250 2.37 6.61 17.14
C LEU A 250 2.12 5.39 16.24
N GLY A 251 2.55 5.46 14.97
CA GLY A 251 2.25 4.43 13.97
C GLY A 251 3.38 3.44 13.76
N PRO A 252 3.41 2.29 14.47
CA PRO A 252 4.38 1.24 14.17
C PRO A 252 4.18 0.74 12.74
N GLY A 253 5.28 0.48 12.03
CA GLY A 253 5.26 -0.06 10.67
C GLY A 253 6.24 -1.21 10.53
N ALA A 254 5.81 -2.27 9.84
CA ALA A 254 6.65 -3.42 9.52
C ALA A 254 6.68 -3.62 8.01
N ASN A 255 7.86 -3.89 7.44
CA ASN A 255 7.98 -4.36 6.07
C ASN A 255 8.29 -5.86 6.14
N ILE A 256 7.41 -6.68 5.54
CA ILE A 256 7.40 -8.14 5.64
C ILE A 256 7.32 -8.75 4.24
#